data_AF-A0A5B1RDW7-F1
#
_entry.id   AF-A0A5B1RDW7-F1
#
_cell.length_a   1.000
_cell.length_b   1.000
_cell.length_c   1.000
_cell.angle_alpha   90.00
_cell.angle_beta   90.00
_cell.angle_gamma   90.00
#
_symmetry.space_group_name_H-M   'P 1'
#
loop_
_entity.id
_entity.type
_entity.pdbx_description
1 polymer ?
#
loop_
_entity_poly.entity_id
_entity_poly.type
_entity_poly.pdbx_seq_one_letter_code
_entity_poly.pdbx_strand_id
1 'polypeptide(L)'
;LPGLEESVIPVEPNSRSFKIQVKQSQNKHVGRTIHCRQFPVTAAYAFTDYHSQGQTIPTVVVDLATPPSGGGLNLFSLYVALSRSSGRQTIRLLRPFDEKLFMASHNADLLQEDDRLDALDHATKVAYLQE
;
A
#
# COMPACT_ATOMS: atom_id res chain seq x y z
N LEU A 1 -4.36 1.36 32.83
CA LEU A 1 -5.66 0.98 33.44
C LEU A 1 -5.41 0.49 34.86
N PRO A 2 -6.31 0.78 35.83
CA PRO A 2 -6.16 0.27 37.19
C PRO A 2 -6.08 -1.27 37.19
N GLY A 3 -5.09 -1.84 37.88
CA GLY A 3 -4.95 -3.29 38.04
C GLY A 3 -4.16 -4.02 36.95
N LEU A 4 -3.44 -3.33 36.06
CA LEU A 4 -2.50 -3.97 35.13
C LEU A 4 -1.09 -4.05 35.72
N GLU A 5 -0.37 -5.12 35.37
CA GLU A 5 1.04 -5.30 35.72
C GLU A 5 1.96 -4.29 35.03
N GLU A 6 3.15 -4.11 35.58
CA GLU A 6 4.19 -3.26 34.98
C GLU A 6 4.55 -3.77 33.57
N SER A 7 4.73 -2.84 32.63
CA SER A 7 5.02 -3.13 31.21
C SER A 7 3.90 -3.82 30.42
N VAL A 8 2.67 -3.91 30.96
CA VAL A 8 1.49 -4.28 30.17
C VAL A 8 0.98 -3.05 29.41
N ILE A 9 1.01 -3.13 28.07
CA ILE A 9 0.44 -2.12 27.19
C ILE A 9 -0.99 -2.54 26.82
N PRO A 10 -2.04 -1.90 27.37
CA PRO A 10 -3.41 -2.23 27.00
C PRO A 10 -3.73 -1.79 25.58
N VAL A 11 -4.33 -2.68 24.81
CA VAL A 11 -4.94 -2.34 23.53
C VAL A 11 -6.39 -1.98 23.80
N GLU A 12 -6.73 -0.70 23.71
CA GLU A 12 -8.10 -0.22 23.95
C GLU A 12 -8.86 0.03 22.63
N PRO A 13 -10.21 -0.09 22.62
CA PRO A 13 -10.99 0.23 21.44
C PRO A 13 -10.86 1.70 21.05
N ASN A 14 -10.53 1.96 19.79
CA ASN A 14 -10.50 3.30 19.22
C ASN A 14 -11.80 3.58 18.46
N SER A 15 -12.28 4.82 18.52
CA SER A 15 -13.46 5.29 17.78
C SER A 15 -13.05 6.21 16.64
N ARG A 16 -13.49 5.90 15.41
CA ARG A 16 -13.30 6.76 14.23
C ARG A 16 -14.62 7.04 13.55
N SER A 17 -14.73 8.22 12.94
CA SER A 17 -15.90 8.65 12.20
C SER A 17 -15.59 8.72 10.71
N PHE A 18 -16.46 8.14 9.89
CA PHE A 18 -16.33 8.11 8.43
C PHE A 18 -17.53 8.79 7.79
N LYS A 19 -17.29 9.67 6.82
CA LYS A 19 -18.36 10.24 5.99
C LYS A 19 -18.52 9.37 4.74
N ILE A 20 -19.72 8.84 4.53
CA ILE A 20 -20.06 8.03 3.36
C ILE A 20 -21.21 8.65 2.58
N GLN A 21 -21.29 8.33 1.29
CA GLN A 21 -22.43 8.67 0.45
C GLN A 21 -23.33 7.44 0.31
N VAL A 22 -24.58 7.54 0.77
CA VAL A 22 -25.54 6.44 0.68
C VAL A 22 -26.56 6.78 -0.40
N LYS A 23 -26.82 5.83 -1.29
CA LYS A 23 -27.85 5.95 -2.33
C LYS A 23 -29.23 5.72 -1.70
N GLN A 24 -30.11 6.71 -1.76
CA GLN A 24 -31.51 6.58 -1.34
C GLN A 24 -32.43 6.30 -2.55
N SER A 25 -33.66 5.85 -2.28
CA SER A 25 -34.69 5.73 -3.34
C SER A 25 -34.84 7.07 -4.06
N GLN A 26 -34.94 7.05 -5.39
CA GLN A 26 -34.90 8.20 -6.30
C GLN A 26 -33.51 8.74 -6.69
N ASN A 27 -32.47 7.88 -6.73
CA ASN A 27 -31.15 8.22 -7.29
C ASN A 27 -30.41 9.40 -6.61
N LYS A 28 -30.92 9.86 -5.46
CA LYS A 28 -30.32 10.94 -4.67
C LYS A 28 -29.28 10.35 -3.72
N HIS A 29 -28.08 10.91 -3.73
CA HIS A 29 -27.03 10.58 -2.78
C HIS A 29 -27.16 11.48 -1.54
N VAL A 30 -27.13 10.87 -0.35
CA VAL A 30 -27.15 11.60 0.92
C VAL A 30 -25.89 11.25 1.71
N GLY A 31 -25.20 12.29 2.18
CA GLY A 31 -24.05 12.15 3.07
C GLY A 31 -24.50 11.65 4.45
N ARG A 32 -23.85 10.59 4.94
CA ARG A 32 -24.05 10.05 6.29
C ARG A 32 -22.70 9.93 6.99
N THR A 33 -22.69 10.15 8.30
CA THR A 33 -21.51 9.87 9.14
C THR A 33 -21.73 8.56 9.89
N ILE A 34 -20.78 7.64 9.79
CA ILE A 34 -20.74 6.39 10.54
C ILE A 34 -19.68 6.50 11.62
N HIS A 35 -19.99 6.09 12.84
CA HIS A 35 -19.04 5.96 13.93
C HIS A 35 -18.67 4.49 14.12
N CYS A 36 -17.39 4.16 14.01
CA CYS A 36 -16.88 2.81 14.21
C CYS A 36 -16.00 2.77 15.46
N ARG A 37 -16.32 1.90 16.43
CA ARG A 37 -15.52 1.63 17.61
C ARG A 37 -14.97 0.21 17.55
N GLN A 38 -13.65 0.07 17.51
CA GLN A 38 -12.99 -1.24 17.38
C GLN A 38 -11.59 -1.22 17.96
N PHE A 39 -11.08 -2.38 18.40
CA PHE A 39 -9.66 -2.51 18.74
C PHE A 39 -8.78 -2.25 17.50
N PRO A 40 -7.67 -1.51 17.62
CA PRO A 40 -6.78 -1.19 16.50
C PRO A 40 -5.89 -2.40 16.11
N VAL A 41 -6.52 -3.54 15.85
CA VAL A 41 -5.87 -4.80 15.49
C VAL A 41 -6.58 -5.39 14.27
N THR A 42 -5.81 -5.97 13.37
CA THR A 42 -6.32 -6.71 12.22
C THR A 42 -5.53 -8.01 12.08
N ALA A 43 -6.15 -9.05 11.51
CA ALA A 43 -5.39 -10.20 11.06
C ALA A 43 -4.40 -9.75 9.98
N ALA A 44 -3.14 -10.19 10.10
CA ALA A 44 -2.04 -9.76 9.23
C ALA A 44 -1.47 -10.92 8.38
N TYR A 45 -2.17 -12.05 8.27
CA TYR A 45 -1.75 -13.19 7.44
C TYR A 45 -1.81 -12.88 5.94
N ALA A 46 -2.74 -12.01 5.55
CA ALA A 46 -2.84 -11.46 4.21
C ALA A 46 -3.21 -9.99 4.33
N PHE A 47 -2.56 -9.15 3.54
CA PHE A 47 -2.82 -7.71 3.51
C PHE A 47 -2.59 -7.20 2.10
N THR A 48 -3.14 -6.02 1.84
CA THR A 48 -3.03 -5.39 0.52
C THR A 48 -1.62 -4.86 0.29
N ASP A 49 -1.25 -4.70 -0.97
CA ASP A 49 -0.04 -3.98 -1.40
C ASP A 49 0.09 -2.62 -0.70
N TYR A 50 -1.01 -1.85 -0.59
CA TYR A 50 -1.03 -0.58 0.16
C TYR A 50 -0.61 -0.71 1.62
N HIS A 51 -1.07 -1.75 2.33
CA HIS A 51 -0.67 -1.98 3.73
C HIS A 51 0.76 -2.49 3.83
N SER A 52 1.24 -3.21 2.81
CA SER A 52 2.62 -3.72 2.74
C SER A 52 3.66 -2.64 2.44
N GLN A 53 3.24 -1.49 1.93
CA GLN A 53 4.14 -0.44 1.48
C GLN A 53 5.05 0.04 2.62
N GLY A 54 6.35 0.13 2.34
CA GLY A 54 7.39 0.47 3.32
C GLY A 54 7.86 -0.69 4.21
N GLN A 55 7.25 -1.87 4.11
CA GLN A 55 7.66 -3.04 4.90
C GLN A 55 8.59 -3.96 4.09
N THR A 56 9.54 -4.59 4.80
CA THR A 56 10.36 -5.70 4.27
C THR A 56 9.85 -7.00 4.89
N ILE A 57 9.38 -7.91 4.03
CA ILE A 57 8.80 -9.21 4.38
C ILE A 57 9.79 -10.30 3.93
N PRO A 58 10.37 -11.08 4.87
CA PRO A 58 11.39 -12.07 4.55
C PRO A 58 10.96 -13.12 3.51
N THR A 59 9.69 -13.51 3.48
CA THR A 59 9.15 -14.45 2.49
C THR A 59 7.68 -14.11 2.25
N VAL A 60 7.28 -14.02 0.98
CA VAL A 60 5.94 -13.55 0.59
C VAL A 60 5.32 -14.44 -0.48
N VAL A 61 4.02 -14.67 -0.35
CA VAL A 61 3.17 -15.21 -1.42
C VAL A 61 2.36 -14.05 -1.97
N VAL A 62 2.51 -13.76 -3.26
CA VAL A 62 1.90 -12.61 -3.93
C VAL A 62 0.77 -13.10 -4.84
N ASP A 63 -0.42 -12.52 -4.69
CA ASP A 63 -1.54 -12.70 -5.61
C ASP A 63 -1.60 -11.50 -6.57
N LEU A 64 -1.40 -11.76 -7.86
CA LEU A 64 -1.40 -10.75 -8.93
C LEU A 64 -2.65 -10.83 -9.81
N ALA A 65 -3.73 -11.42 -9.31
CA ALA A 65 -4.98 -11.40 -10.06
C ALA A 65 -5.67 -10.04 -9.98
N THR A 66 -6.25 -9.65 -11.11
CA THR A 66 -7.08 -8.45 -11.21
C THR A 66 -8.27 -8.55 -10.25
N PRO A 67 -8.45 -7.57 -9.33
CA PRO A 67 -9.59 -7.54 -8.43
C PRO A 67 -10.92 -7.48 -9.20
N PRO A 68 -12.02 -8.05 -8.67
CA PRO A 68 -13.33 -8.01 -9.32
C PRO A 68 -13.94 -6.60 -9.38
N SER A 69 -13.43 -5.67 -8.57
CA SER A 69 -13.87 -4.28 -8.48
C SER A 69 -12.71 -3.37 -8.12
N GLY A 70 -12.77 -2.09 -8.54
CA GLY A 70 -11.63 -1.18 -8.47
C GLY A 70 -10.82 -1.24 -9.76
N GLY A 71 -10.11 -0.17 -10.13
CA GLY A 71 -9.53 0.08 -11.46
C GLY A 71 -8.40 -0.85 -11.94
N GLY A 72 -8.43 -2.12 -11.53
CA GLY A 72 -7.42 -3.13 -11.86
C GLY A 72 -6.12 -2.97 -11.10
N LEU A 73 -5.14 -3.82 -11.42
CA LEU A 73 -3.77 -3.68 -10.97
C LEU A 73 -3.02 -2.73 -11.90
N ASN A 74 -2.16 -1.88 -11.33
CA ASN A 74 -1.24 -1.03 -12.09
C ASN A 74 0.23 -1.41 -11.77
N LEU A 75 1.18 -0.92 -12.57
CA LEU A 75 2.60 -1.21 -12.39
C LEU A 75 3.11 -0.86 -10.99
N PHE A 76 2.58 0.20 -10.37
CA PHE A 76 2.97 0.62 -9.03
C PHE A 76 2.57 -0.42 -7.97
N SER A 77 1.33 -0.89 -7.99
CA SER A 77 0.84 -1.95 -7.10
C SER A 77 1.63 -3.25 -7.26
N LEU A 78 1.95 -3.63 -8.50
CA LEU A 78 2.78 -4.81 -8.79
C LEU A 78 4.19 -4.65 -8.22
N TYR A 79 4.81 -3.49 -8.45
CA TYR A 79 6.12 -3.15 -7.93
C TYR A 79 6.13 -3.18 -6.40
N VAL A 80 5.16 -2.55 -5.73
CA VAL A 80 5.04 -2.55 -4.27
C VAL A 80 4.96 -3.98 -3.77
N ALA A 81 4.06 -4.81 -4.29
CA ALA A 81 3.89 -6.19 -3.84
C ALA A 81 5.15 -7.05 -4.00
N LEU A 82 5.85 -6.95 -5.14
CA LEU A 82 7.05 -7.74 -5.43
C LEU A 82 8.28 -7.24 -4.68
N SER A 83 8.42 -5.92 -4.49
CA SER A 83 9.57 -5.31 -3.82
C SER A 83 9.57 -5.50 -2.30
N ARG A 84 8.55 -6.12 -1.72
CA ARG A 84 8.51 -6.39 -0.27
C ARG A 84 9.50 -7.46 0.16
N SER A 85 10.07 -8.26 -0.75
CA SER A 85 10.98 -9.34 -0.40
C SER A 85 12.24 -9.35 -1.25
N SER A 86 13.34 -9.88 -0.70
CA SER A 86 14.70 -9.71 -1.23
C SER A 86 15.10 -10.69 -2.34
N GLY A 87 14.16 -11.04 -3.23
CA GLY A 87 14.47 -11.74 -4.48
C GLY A 87 13.61 -12.97 -4.79
N ARG A 88 13.94 -13.63 -5.91
CA ARG A 88 13.12 -14.73 -6.47
C ARG A 88 12.95 -15.92 -5.53
N GLN A 89 13.94 -16.22 -4.69
CA GLN A 89 13.88 -17.36 -3.78
C GLN A 89 12.85 -17.17 -2.67
N THR A 90 12.53 -15.92 -2.32
CA THR A 90 11.63 -15.56 -1.21
C THR A 90 10.25 -15.09 -1.68
N ILE A 91 10.06 -14.91 -2.99
CA ILE A 91 8.77 -14.55 -3.60
C ILE A 91 8.14 -15.79 -4.23
N ARG A 92 6.87 -16.05 -3.92
CA ARG A 92 6.04 -17.05 -4.61
C ARG A 92 4.80 -16.38 -5.18
N LEU A 93 4.40 -16.78 -6.37
CA LEU A 93 3.14 -16.32 -6.96
C LEU A 93 2.05 -17.32 -6.59
N LEU A 94 0.91 -16.82 -6.11
CA LEU A 94 -0.19 -17.67 -5.66
C LEU A 94 -0.83 -18.45 -6.82
N ARG A 95 -0.87 -17.83 -8.01
CA ARG A 95 -1.51 -18.36 -9.22
C ARG A 95 -0.94 -17.69 -10.48
N PRO A 96 -1.22 -18.23 -11.68
CA PRO A 96 -0.92 -17.55 -12.94
C PRO A 96 -1.58 -16.16 -13.01
N PHE A 97 -0.94 -15.24 -13.73
CA PHE A 97 -1.40 -13.86 -13.93
C PHE A 97 -1.29 -13.48 -15.41
N ASP A 98 -1.95 -12.39 -15.82
CA ASP A 98 -1.85 -11.87 -17.19
C ASP A 98 -0.54 -11.09 -17.35
N GLU A 99 0.36 -11.57 -18.21
CA GLU A 99 1.67 -10.94 -18.45
C GLU A 99 1.54 -9.51 -18.99
N LYS A 100 0.42 -9.15 -19.63
CA LYS A 100 0.15 -7.79 -20.09
C LYS A 100 0.19 -6.76 -18.97
N LEU A 101 -0.02 -7.18 -17.72
CA LEU A 101 0.12 -6.35 -16.53
C LEU A 101 1.50 -5.68 -16.44
N PHE A 102 2.56 -6.36 -16.87
CA PHE A 102 3.94 -5.83 -16.89
C PHE A 102 4.31 -5.13 -18.20
N MET A 103 3.43 -5.16 -19.20
CA MET A 103 3.63 -4.49 -20.49
C MET A 103 2.99 -3.10 -20.55
N ALA A 104 2.39 -2.63 -19.45
CA ALA A 104 1.83 -1.29 -19.37
C ALA A 104 2.93 -0.22 -19.51
N SER A 105 2.56 0.96 -20.01
CA SER A 105 3.48 2.10 -20.05
C SER A 105 3.67 2.66 -18.64
N HIS A 106 4.89 3.12 -18.36
CA HIS A 106 5.16 3.96 -17.19
C HIS A 106 4.48 5.33 -17.37
N ASN A 107 4.23 6.00 -16.24
CA ASN A 107 3.72 7.37 -16.25
C ASN A 107 4.85 8.32 -16.67
N ALA A 108 4.64 9.09 -17.75
CA ALA A 108 5.62 10.01 -18.30
C ALA A 108 6.05 11.09 -17.30
N ASP A 109 5.13 11.58 -16.46
CA ASP A 109 5.43 12.61 -15.45
C ASP A 109 6.38 12.06 -14.38
N LEU A 110 6.22 10.78 -14.00
CA LEU A 110 7.11 10.13 -13.03
C LEU A 110 8.50 9.87 -13.61
N LEU A 111 8.58 9.47 -14.89
CA LEU A 111 9.87 9.31 -15.55
C LEU A 111 10.63 10.63 -15.66
N GLN A 112 9.93 11.71 -16.02
CA GLN A 112 10.53 13.04 -16.07
C GLN A 112 11.03 13.50 -14.70
N GLU A 113 10.31 13.17 -13.63
CA GLU A 113 10.73 13.47 -12.27
C GLU A 113 11.96 12.66 -11.84
N ASP A 114 12.03 11.37 -12.17
CA ASP A 114 13.23 10.54 -11.94
C ASP A 114 14.45 11.13 -12.66
N ASP A 115 14.31 11.51 -13.95
CA ASP A 115 15.39 12.16 -14.71
C ASP A 115 15.86 13.47 -14.04
N ARG A 116 14.92 14.25 -13.51
CA ARG A 116 15.20 15.50 -12.78
C ARG A 116 15.97 15.22 -11.47
N LEU A 117 15.57 14.18 -10.74
CA LEU A 117 16.21 13.78 -9.48
C LEU A 117 17.63 13.26 -9.72
N ASP A 118 17.87 12.48 -10.77
CA ASP A 118 19.20 12.00 -11.16
C ASP A 118 20.16 13.15 -11.49
N ALA A 119 19.68 14.15 -12.23
CA ALA A 119 20.46 15.35 -12.53
C ALA A 119 20.84 16.12 -11.25
N LEU A 120 19.91 16.21 -10.28
CA LEU A 120 20.13 16.88 -9.00
C LEU A 120 21.11 16.10 -8.10
N ASP A 121 21.03 14.78 -8.07
CA ASP A 121 21.96 13.91 -7.36
C ASP A 121 23.38 14.06 -7.91
N HIS A 122 23.54 14.07 -9.24
CA HIS A 122 24.84 14.28 -9.88
C HIS A 122 25.44 15.66 -9.52
N ALA A 123 24.65 16.73 -9.62
CA ALA A 123 25.10 18.07 -9.25
C ALA A 123 25.51 18.15 -7.77
N THR A 124 24.75 17.51 -6.88
CA THR A 124 25.04 17.44 -5.45
C THR A 124 26.35 16.72 -5.17
N LYS A 125 26.61 15.59 -5.84
CA LYS A 125 27.86 14.82 -5.71
C LYS A 125 29.07 15.63 -6.19
N VAL A 126 28.95 16.36 -7.29
CA VAL A 126 30.04 17.21 -7.80
C VAL A 126 30.37 18.34 -6.82
N ALA A 127 29.36 19.03 -6.29
CA ALA A 127 29.57 20.10 -5.31
C ALA A 127 30.24 19.59 -4.02
N TYR A 128 29.79 18.46 -3.49
CA TYR A 128 30.35 17.85 -2.28
C TYR A 128 31.83 17.45 -2.43
N LEU A 129 32.25 17.00 -3.62
CA LEU A 129 33.63 16.60 -3.88
C LEU A 129 34.57 17.79 -4.14
N GLN A 130 34.04 19.01 -4.27
CA GLN A 130 34.81 20.23 -4.49
C GLN A 130 35.02 21.05 -3.19
N GLU A 131 34.40 20.62 -2.08
CA GLU A 131 34.65 21.11 -0.72
C GLU A 131 35.69 20.26 0.01
#